data_AF-A0A914K1R4-F1
#
_entry.id   AF-A0A914K1R4-F1
#
_cell.length_a   1.000
_cell.length_b   1.000
_cell.length_c   1.000
_cell.angle_alpha   90.00
_cell.angle_beta   90.00
_cell.angle_gamma   90.00
#
_symmetry.space_group_name_H-M   'P 1'
#
loop_
_entity.id
_entity.type
_entity.pdbx_description
1 polymer ?
#
loop_
_entity_poly.entity_id
_entity_poly.type
_entity_poly.pdbx_seq_one_letter_code
_entity_poly.pdbx_strand_id
1 'polypeptide(L)'
;MSKHFGKIYSVFEKTFHLSLNELSPKHCVKNNLELIDNGKVLQVRNRRYSLENSSIHVIAAGKAAVSMVEGAEQLEVNFRQIQE
;
A
#
# COMPACT_ATOMS: atom_id res chain seq x y z
N MET A 1 -28.45 -2.90 4.54
CA MET A 1 -27.51 -3.31 3.47
C MET A 1 -26.20 -3.96 3.97
N SER A 2 -26.12 -4.55 5.19
CA SER A 2 -24.84 -5.08 5.71
C SER A 2 -24.66 -6.61 5.66
N LYS A 3 -25.73 -7.39 5.43
CA LYS A 3 -25.68 -8.86 5.56
C LYS A 3 -25.00 -9.60 4.39
N HIS A 4 -24.89 -8.97 3.22
CA HIS A 4 -24.31 -9.61 2.03
C HIS A 4 -22.79 -9.45 1.96
N PHE A 5 -22.26 -8.29 2.36
CA PHE A 5 -20.81 -8.05 2.38
C PHE A 5 -20.09 -8.99 3.36
N GLY A 6 -20.61 -9.17 4.58
CA GLY A 6 -20.00 -10.06 5.57
C GLY A 6 -19.94 -11.54 5.15
N LYS A 7 -20.89 -12.00 4.31
CA LYS A 7 -20.87 -13.36 3.76
C LYS A 7 -19.82 -13.54 2.67
N ILE A 8 -19.62 -12.53 1.81
CA ILE A 8 -18.61 -12.60 0.74
C ILE A 8 -17.20 -12.60 1.35
N TYR A 9 -16.95 -11.76 2.35
CA TYR A 9 -15.65 -11.72 3.03
C TYR A 9 -15.33 -13.02 3.76
N SER A 10 -16.30 -13.67 4.43
CA SER A 10 -16.03 -14.93 5.15
C SER A 10 -15.75 -16.12 4.21
N VAL A 11 -16.29 -16.10 2.98
CA VAL A 11 -15.92 -17.08 1.96
C VAL A 11 -14.49 -16.81 1.46
N PHE A 12 -14.13 -15.55 1.19
CA PHE A 12 -12.78 -15.19 0.78
C PHE A 12 -11.72 -15.54 1.84
N GLU A 13 -11.96 -15.22 3.12
CA GLU A 13 -11.02 -15.56 4.19
C GLU A 13 -10.80 -17.08 4.31
N LYS A 14 -11.87 -17.87 4.15
CA LYS A 14 -11.80 -19.33 4.23
C LYS A 14 -11.16 -19.98 3.01
N THR A 15 -11.39 -19.43 1.81
CA THR A 15 -10.86 -19.99 0.56
C THR A 15 -9.40 -19.62 0.32
N PHE A 16 -9.00 -18.40 0.70
CA PHE A 16 -7.65 -17.90 0.43
C PHE A 16 -6.75 -17.92 1.67
N HIS A 17 -7.27 -18.31 2.84
CA HIS A 17 -6.58 -18.26 4.14
C HIS A 17 -6.01 -16.86 4.47
N LEU A 18 -6.58 -15.81 3.87
CA LEU A 18 -6.19 -14.43 4.10
C LEU A 18 -7.15 -13.82 5.11
N SER A 19 -6.62 -13.25 6.17
CA SER A 19 -7.37 -12.42 7.11
C SER A 19 -7.88 -11.15 6.43
N LEU A 20 -9.01 -10.61 6.91
CA LEU A 20 -9.50 -9.27 6.53
C LEU A 20 -8.43 -8.17 6.68
N ASN A 21 -7.48 -8.36 7.59
CA ASN A 21 -6.33 -7.47 7.74
C ASN A 21 -5.44 -7.50 6.50
N GLU A 22 -5.12 -8.67 5.95
CA GLU A 22 -4.30 -8.82 4.73
C GLU A 22 -5.00 -8.26 3.48
N LEU A 23 -6.34 -8.15 3.53
CA LEU A 23 -7.15 -7.54 2.49
C LEU A 23 -7.37 -6.03 2.67
N SER A 24 -6.81 -5.41 3.72
CA SER A 24 -7.02 -3.99 3.99
C SER A 24 -6.32 -3.11 2.94
N PRO A 25 -6.90 -1.96 2.56
CA PRO A 25 -6.26 -1.04 1.61
C PRO A 25 -4.85 -0.62 2.04
N LYS A 26 -4.64 -0.43 3.35
CA LYS A 26 -3.34 -0.13 3.95
C LYS A 26 -2.31 -1.25 3.72
N HIS A 27 -2.65 -2.51 4.01
CA HIS A 27 -1.75 -3.64 3.78
C HIS A 27 -1.49 -3.86 2.29
N CYS A 28 -2.50 -3.65 1.45
CA CYS A 28 -2.33 -3.70 0.01
C CYS A 28 -1.27 -2.69 -0.45
N VAL A 29 -1.35 -1.43 -0.02
CA VAL A 29 -0.34 -0.42 -0.38
C VAL A 29 1.05 -0.83 0.11
N LYS A 30 1.20 -1.23 1.38
CA LYS A 30 2.49 -1.66 1.94
C LYS A 30 3.14 -2.83 1.21
N ASN A 31 2.34 -3.82 0.81
CA ASN A 31 2.87 -5.01 0.13
C ASN A 31 3.20 -4.77 -1.34
N ASN A 32 2.71 -3.66 -1.92
CA ASN A 32 2.87 -3.38 -3.34
C ASN A 32 3.80 -2.21 -3.61
N LEU A 33 4.15 -1.41 -2.61
CA LEU A 33 5.06 -0.27 -2.72
C LEU A 33 6.28 -0.50 -1.83
N GLU A 34 7.47 -0.41 -2.42
CA GLU A 34 8.75 -0.58 -1.72
C GLU A 34 9.78 0.42 -2.25
N LEU A 35 10.61 0.95 -1.36
CA LEU A 35 11.78 1.75 -1.74
C LEU A 35 13.02 0.86 -1.67
N ILE A 36 13.72 0.74 -2.79
CA ILE A 36 14.95 -0.05 -2.93
C ILE A 36 16.10 0.86 -3.39
N ASP A 37 17.31 0.31 -3.46
CA ASP A 37 18.53 1.02 -3.86
C ASP A 37 18.75 2.32 -3.06
N ASN A 38 18.66 2.22 -1.72
CA ASN A 38 18.73 3.35 -0.78
C ASN A 38 17.74 4.47 -1.15
N GLY A 39 16.49 4.11 -1.40
CA GLY A 39 15.44 5.05 -1.74
C GLY A 39 15.53 5.60 -3.17
N LYS A 40 16.53 5.25 -3.98
CA LYS A 40 16.65 5.78 -5.36
C LYS A 40 15.66 5.14 -6.33
N VAL A 41 15.06 4.01 -5.97
CA VAL A 41 14.09 3.32 -6.83
C VAL A 41 12.82 3.02 -6.05
N LEU A 42 11.68 3.49 -6.56
CA LEU A 42 10.37 3.05 -6.12
C LEU A 42 9.97 1.81 -6.90
N GLN A 43 9.79 0.70 -6.20
CA GLN A 43 9.21 -0.51 -6.75
C GLN A 43 7.70 -0.54 -6.47
N VAL A 44 6.91 -0.61 -7.54
CA VAL A 44 5.47 -0.84 -7.49
C VAL A 44 5.18 -2.21 -8.07
N ARG A 45 4.89 -3.20 -7.22
CA ARG A 45 4.83 -4.63 -7.59
C ARG A 45 6.13 -5.07 -8.27
N ASN A 46 6.08 -5.31 -9.57
CA ASN A 46 7.20 -5.78 -10.39
C ASN A 46 7.75 -4.68 -11.29
N ARG A 47 7.33 -3.43 -11.10
CA ARG A 47 7.78 -2.27 -11.87
C ARG A 47 8.69 -1.40 -11.02
N ARG A 48 9.77 -0.92 -11.62
CA ARG A 48 10.76 -0.06 -10.97
C ARG A 48 10.72 1.33 -11.59
N TYR A 49 10.77 2.34 -10.75
CA TYR A 49 10.76 3.75 -11.13
C TYR A 49 11.96 4.42 -10.46
N SER A 50 12.88 4.97 -11.27
CA SER A 50 13.98 5.77 -10.75
C SER A 50 13.44 7.07 -10.17
N LEU A 51 13.92 7.43 -8.98
CA LEU A 51 13.56 8.62 -8.23
C LEU A 51 14.67 9.69 -8.27
N GLU A 52 15.63 9.60 -9.20
CA GLU A 52 16.72 10.57 -9.35
C GLU A 52 16.20 12.02 -9.27
N ASN A 53 16.53 12.70 -8.16
CA ASN A 53 16.13 14.07 -7.82
C ASN A 53 14.62 14.35 -7.82
N SER A 54 13.78 13.33 -7.59
CA SER A 54 12.32 13.43 -7.62
C SER A 54 11.71 13.42 -6.22
N SER A 55 10.68 14.24 -6.00
CA SER A 55 9.82 14.17 -4.82
C SER A 55 8.67 13.19 -5.06
N ILE A 56 8.33 12.39 -4.05
CA ILE A 56 7.16 11.50 -4.09
C ILE A 56 5.94 12.28 -3.60
N HIS A 57 4.88 12.31 -4.41
CA HIS A 57 3.59 12.88 -4.02
C HIS A 57 2.53 11.79 -3.97
N VAL A 58 1.76 11.75 -2.89
CA VAL A 58 0.64 10.80 -2.74
C VAL A 58 -0.65 11.49 -3.12
N ILE A 59 -1.34 10.94 -4.13
CA ILE A 59 -2.67 11.38 -4.55
C ILE A 59 -3.59 10.17 -4.44
N ALA A 60 -4.64 10.28 -3.63
CA ALA A 60 -5.61 9.20 -3.43
C ALA A 60 -7.04 9.75 -3.48
N ALA A 61 -7.95 8.97 -4.05
CA ALA A 61 -9.36 9.32 -4.16
C ALA A 61 -10.26 8.10 -3.92
N GLY A 62 -11.46 8.35 -3.41
CA GLY A 62 -12.47 7.31 -3.11
C GLY A 62 -12.56 6.93 -1.64
N LYS A 63 -13.46 5.98 -1.32
CA LYS A 63 -13.82 5.63 0.06
C LYS A 63 -12.66 5.07 0.90
N ALA A 64 -11.64 4.52 0.26
CA ALA A 64 -10.46 3.96 0.91
C ALA A 64 -9.24 4.89 0.91
N ALA A 65 -9.38 6.12 0.40
CA ALA A 65 -8.25 7.03 0.17
C ALA A 65 -7.38 7.24 1.42
N VAL A 66 -8.00 7.53 2.56
CA VAL A 66 -7.28 7.73 3.84
C VAL A 66 -6.46 6.50 4.22
N SER A 67 -7.05 5.31 4.18
CA SER A 67 -6.36 4.06 4.53
C SER A 67 -5.22 3.72 3.56
N MET A 68 -5.34 4.08 2.29
CA MET A 68 -4.27 3.92 1.30
C MET A 68 -3.13 4.92 1.54
N VAL A 69 -3.45 6.18 1.88
CA VAL A 69 -2.45 7.21 2.22
C VAL A 69 -1.65 6.79 3.45
N GLU A 70 -2.30 6.31 4.52
CA GLU A 70 -1.60 5.77 5.70
C GLU A 70 -0.64 4.62 5.37
N GLY A 71 -0.94 3.85 4.32
CA GLY A 71 -0.04 2.80 3.82
C GLY A 71 1.18 3.38 3.11
N ALA A 72 1.01 4.49 2.40
CA ALA A 72 2.06 5.16 1.64
C ALA A 72 2.95 6.06 2.50
N GLU A 73 2.43 6.71 3.54
CA GLU A 73 3.19 7.59 4.45
C GLU A 73 4.39 6.89 5.09
N GLN A 74 4.32 5.58 5.33
CA GLN A 74 5.45 4.80 5.86
C GLN A 74 6.65 4.75 4.88
N LEU A 75 6.40 4.82 3.57
CA LEU A 75 7.46 4.91 2.57
C LEU A 75 8.10 6.29 2.56
N GLU A 76 7.32 7.34 2.75
CA GLU A 76 7.83 8.71 2.81
C GLU A 76 8.77 8.92 4.01
N VAL A 77 8.41 8.38 5.18
CA VAL A 77 9.28 8.42 6.38
C VAL A 77 10.61 7.72 6.11
N ASN A 78 10.56 6.53 5.50
CA ASN A 78 11.77 5.78 5.17
C ASN A 78 12.62 6.49 4.11
N PHE A 79 11.99 7.14 3.11
CA PHE A 79 12.70 7.92 2.08
C PHE A 79 13.46 9.09 2.69
N ARG A 80 12.83 9.85 3.60
CA ARG A 80 13.47 11.01 4.26
C ARG A 80 14.65 10.58 5.13
N GLN A 81 14.52 9.48 5.88
CA GLN A 81 15.61 8.94 6.71
C GLN A 81 16.84 8.47 5.91
N ILE A 82 16.67 8.09 4.64
CA ILE A 82 17.78 7.64 3.79
C ILE A 82 18.52 8.82 3.14
N GLN A 83 17.90 10.00 3.05
CA GLN A 83 18.50 11.20 2.46
C GLN A 83 19.25 12.09 3.45
N GLU A 84 19.05 11.90 4.76
CA GLU A 84 19.82 12.54 5.85
C GLU A 84 21.14 11.80 6.13
#